data_AF-A0A2J8P6J3-F1
#
_entry.id   AF-A0A2J8P6J3-F1
#
_cell.length_a   1.000
_cell.length_b   1.000
_cell.length_c   1.000
_cell.angle_alpha   90.00
_cell.angle_beta   90.00
_cell.angle_gamma   90.00
#
_symmetry.space_group_name_H-M   'P 1'
#
loop_
_entity.id
_entity.type
_entity.pdbx_description
1 polymer ?
#
loop_
_entity_poly.entity_id
_entity_poly.type
_entity_poly.pdbx_seq_one_letter_code
_entity_poly.pdbx_strand_id
1 'polypeptide(L)'
;MPRYGASLRQSCPRSGREQGQDGTARAPGLLWMGLVLALALALALSDSRVLWAPAEAHPVSPQGHPARLHRIVPRLRDVFGWGNLTCPVCKGLFTAINLGLKKEPNVARVGSVAIKLCNLLKIAPPAVCQSIVHLFEDDMVEVWRRSVLSPSEACGLLLGSTCGHWDIFSSWNISLPTVPKPPPKPPSPPAPGAPVSRILFLTDLHWDHDYLEGMDPDCADPLCCRRGSGLPPASRPGAGYWGEYSKCDLPLRTLESLLSGLGPAGPFDMVYWTGDIPAHDVWHQTRQDQLRALTTVTALVRKFLGPVPVYPAVGNHESTPVNSFPPPFIEGNHSSRWLYEAMAKAWEPWLPAEALRTLRCI
;
A
#
# COMPACT_ATOMS: atom_id res chain seq x y z
N MET A 1 21.83 21.00 64.73
CA MET A 1 21.94 22.48 64.59
C MET A 1 22.02 22.83 63.11
N PRO A 2 21.43 23.95 62.69
CA PRO A 2 20.44 24.06 61.60
C PRO A 2 20.99 24.87 60.40
N ARG A 3 20.32 25.23 59.30
CA ARG A 3 19.09 24.96 58.51
C ARG A 3 19.19 25.89 57.27
N TYR A 4 18.28 25.72 56.32
CA TYR A 4 17.77 26.69 55.31
C TYR A 4 18.70 26.98 54.12
N GLY A 5 18.23 27.16 52.88
CA GLY A 5 16.89 27.29 52.33
C GLY A 5 16.87 28.34 51.21
N ALA A 6 15.99 28.12 50.24
CA ALA A 6 15.35 29.11 49.34
C ALA A 6 16.08 29.63 48.08
N SER A 7 15.47 29.23 46.95
CA SER A 7 15.18 29.97 45.72
C SER A 7 15.09 31.50 45.82
N LEU A 8 15.58 32.19 44.79
CA LEU A 8 15.14 33.54 44.42
C LEU A 8 14.91 33.66 42.90
N ARG A 9 13.65 33.91 42.54
CA ARG A 9 13.20 34.58 41.31
C ARG A 9 13.52 36.08 41.42
N GLN A 10 13.71 36.75 40.28
CA GLN A 10 13.31 38.16 40.00
C GLN A 10 13.70 38.45 38.53
N SER A 11 12.77 38.58 37.56
CA SER A 11 11.74 39.60 37.28
C SER A 11 12.22 40.71 36.32
N CYS A 12 11.48 40.89 35.23
CA CYS A 12 11.57 41.98 34.25
C CYS A 12 11.35 43.38 34.85
N PRO A 13 11.61 44.44 34.03
CA PRO A 13 10.72 45.59 33.96
C PRO A 13 10.14 45.83 32.53
N ARG A 14 9.01 46.55 32.52
CA ARG A 14 8.14 46.92 31.38
C ARG A 14 8.35 48.39 30.94
N SER A 15 7.81 48.67 29.74
CA SER A 15 7.22 49.94 29.24
C SER A 15 8.08 50.73 28.23
N GLY A 16 7.60 51.19 27.07
CA GLY A 16 6.27 51.10 26.49
C GLY A 16 6.11 51.85 25.14
N ARG A 17 4.89 51.70 24.60
CA ARG A 17 4.13 52.52 23.62
C ARG A 17 4.32 52.40 22.10
N GLU A 18 3.15 52.57 21.47
CA GLU A 18 2.70 52.23 20.12
C GLU A 18 3.18 53.19 19.02
N GLN A 19 3.25 52.66 17.79
CA GLN A 19 2.64 53.27 16.61
C GLN A 19 2.44 52.19 15.53
N GLY A 20 1.24 52.12 14.96
CA GLY A 20 0.89 51.18 13.90
C GLY A 20 1.26 51.70 12.51
N GLN A 21 1.41 50.78 11.56
CA GLN A 21 1.07 51.00 10.16
C GLN A 21 0.98 49.67 9.39
N ASP A 22 0.09 49.72 8.40
CA ASP A 22 -0.53 48.70 7.56
C ASP A 22 0.32 47.54 6.97
N GLY A 23 -0.34 46.39 6.92
CA GLY A 23 -0.70 45.73 5.66
C GLY A 23 0.44 45.25 4.75
N THR A 24 0.88 44.00 4.93
CA THR A 24 1.40 43.20 3.82
C THR A 24 0.82 41.79 3.85
N ALA A 25 0.01 41.50 2.83
CA ALA A 25 -0.56 40.20 2.57
C ALA A 25 0.55 39.15 2.40
N ARG A 26 0.67 38.22 3.35
CA ARG A 26 1.47 37.00 3.18
C ARG A 26 0.76 36.11 2.16
N ALA A 27 1.33 36.01 0.97
CA ALA A 27 0.86 35.14 -0.11
C ALA A 27 0.74 33.67 0.34
N PRO A 28 -0.48 33.09 0.40
CA PRO A 28 -0.66 31.65 0.51
C PRO A 28 -0.63 31.06 -0.92
N GLY A 29 0.52 31.12 -1.59
CA GLY A 29 0.57 30.96 -3.06
C GLY A 29 1.17 29.66 -3.59
N LEU A 30 2.31 29.21 -3.06
CA LEU A 30 3.16 28.26 -3.80
C LEU A 30 3.07 26.82 -3.28
N LEU A 31 3.01 26.62 -1.97
CA LEU A 31 2.83 25.29 -1.37
C LEU A 31 1.42 24.75 -1.63
N TRP A 32 0.40 25.60 -1.58
CA TRP A 32 -0.99 25.22 -1.83
C TRP A 32 -1.22 24.87 -3.30
N MET A 33 -0.64 25.63 -4.24
CA MET A 33 -0.72 25.28 -5.67
C MET A 33 0.04 23.99 -5.99
N GLY A 34 1.22 23.77 -5.40
CA GLY A 34 1.95 22.51 -5.54
C GLY A 34 1.17 21.32 -4.98
N LEU A 35 0.49 21.50 -3.84
CA LEU A 35 -0.34 20.47 -3.22
C LEU A 35 -1.61 20.19 -4.03
N VAL A 36 -2.30 21.22 -4.51
CA VAL A 36 -3.50 21.10 -5.35
C VAL A 36 -3.14 20.50 -6.70
N LEU A 37 -1.98 20.83 -7.27
CA LEU A 37 -1.48 20.22 -8.49
C LEU A 37 -1.09 18.77 -8.27
N ALA A 38 -0.36 18.45 -7.21
CA ALA A 38 0.03 17.08 -6.88
C ALA A 38 -1.22 16.23 -6.60
N LEU A 39 -2.20 16.78 -5.87
CA LEU A 39 -3.46 16.14 -5.59
C LEU A 39 -4.36 16.04 -6.83
N ALA A 40 -4.37 17.04 -7.73
CA ALA A 40 -5.13 16.99 -8.97
C ALA A 40 -4.50 16.06 -10.01
N LEU A 41 -3.16 16.00 -10.10
CA LEU A 41 -2.45 15.01 -10.91
C LEU A 41 -2.62 13.63 -10.30
N ALA A 42 -2.55 13.48 -8.98
CA ALA A 42 -2.79 12.22 -8.32
C ALA A 42 -4.24 11.77 -8.51
N LEU A 43 -5.24 12.63 -8.35
CA LEU A 43 -6.65 12.33 -8.59
C LEU A 43 -6.96 12.11 -10.08
N ALA A 44 -6.17 12.68 -11.01
CA ALA A 44 -6.28 12.42 -12.44
C ALA A 44 -5.53 11.15 -12.88
N LEU A 45 -4.54 10.70 -12.10
CA LEU A 45 -3.76 9.47 -12.30
C LEU A 45 -4.36 8.28 -11.51
N SER A 46 -5.08 8.54 -10.43
CA SER A 46 -5.90 7.57 -9.71
C SER A 46 -7.29 7.59 -10.34
N ASP A 47 -7.43 6.89 -11.47
CA ASP A 47 -8.74 6.35 -11.82
C ASP A 47 -9.13 5.43 -10.64
N SER A 48 -10.09 5.88 -9.85
CA SER A 48 -10.61 5.28 -8.61
C SER A 48 -11.36 3.95 -8.81
N ARG A 49 -10.84 3.06 -9.66
CA ARG A 49 -11.30 1.67 -9.75
C ARG A 49 -10.42 0.68 -8.99
N VAL A 50 -9.25 1.11 -8.51
CA VAL A 50 -8.33 0.22 -7.78
C VAL A 50 -8.65 0.15 -6.28
N LEU A 51 -9.39 1.12 -5.74
CA LEU A 51 -9.70 1.16 -4.30
C LEU A 51 -11.00 0.44 -3.91
N TRP A 52 -11.83 0.01 -4.87
CA TRP A 52 -13.20 -0.48 -4.60
C TRP A 52 -13.71 -1.52 -5.63
N ALA A 53 -12.93 -2.54 -5.95
CA ALA A 53 -13.47 -3.70 -6.66
C ALA A 53 -12.89 -5.00 -6.10
N PRO A 54 -13.72 -6.02 -5.78
CA PRO A 54 -13.22 -7.38 -5.63
C PRO A 54 -12.50 -7.75 -6.93
N ALA A 55 -11.46 -8.56 -6.82
CA ALA A 55 -10.55 -8.91 -7.90
C ALA A 55 -11.28 -9.46 -9.15
N GLU A 56 -11.76 -8.59 -10.03
CA GLU A 56 -12.06 -8.91 -11.42
C GLU A 56 -10.84 -8.52 -12.25
N ALA A 57 -10.11 -9.54 -12.71
CA ALA A 57 -9.01 -9.40 -13.65
C ALA A 57 -9.56 -8.93 -15.00
N HIS A 58 -9.65 -7.62 -15.21
CA HIS A 58 -9.80 -7.07 -16.55
C HIS A 58 -8.43 -6.98 -17.24
N PRO A 59 -8.31 -7.41 -18.51
CA PRO A 59 -7.11 -7.15 -19.28
C PRO A 59 -6.91 -5.64 -19.42
N VAL A 60 -5.76 -5.15 -18.95
CA VAL A 60 -5.34 -3.76 -19.11
C VAL A 60 -5.25 -3.46 -20.61
N SER A 61 -6.13 -2.58 -21.10
CA SER A 61 -6.06 -2.08 -22.47
C SER A 61 -4.70 -1.40 -22.71
N PRO A 62 -3.98 -1.73 -23.81
CA PRO A 62 -2.67 -1.15 -24.10
C PRO A 62 -2.72 0.33 -24.52
N GLN A 63 -3.90 0.93 -24.56
CA GLN A 63 -4.11 2.34 -24.90
C GLN A 63 -4.84 3.03 -23.75
N GLY A 64 -4.16 3.85 -22.94
CA GLY A 64 -4.88 4.56 -21.87
C GLY A 64 -4.17 5.73 -21.21
N HIS A 65 -2.99 5.54 -20.63
CA HIS A 65 -2.47 6.49 -19.63
C HIS A 65 -1.61 7.64 -20.20
N PRO A 66 -0.62 7.41 -21.08
CA PRO A 66 0.22 8.50 -21.60
C PRO A 66 -0.57 9.50 -22.46
N ALA A 67 -1.51 8.99 -23.26
CA ALA A 67 -2.31 9.79 -24.19
C ALA A 67 -3.32 10.72 -23.48
N ARG A 68 -3.79 10.37 -22.28
CA ARG A 68 -4.73 11.18 -21.49
C ARG A 68 -4.01 12.32 -20.76
N LEU A 69 -2.84 12.04 -20.18
CA LEU A 69 -2.02 13.05 -19.50
C LEU A 69 -1.54 14.13 -20.48
N HIS A 70 -1.09 13.74 -21.67
CA HIS A 70 -0.74 14.67 -22.75
C HIS A 70 -1.89 15.61 -23.17
N ARG A 71 -3.17 15.25 -22.96
CA ARG A 71 -4.32 16.13 -23.22
C ARG A 71 -4.61 17.11 -22.09
N ILE A 72 -4.24 16.78 -20.85
CA ILE A 72 -4.52 17.58 -19.66
C ILE A 72 -3.42 18.61 -19.42
N VAL A 73 -2.17 18.26 -19.71
CA VAL A 73 -0.99 19.12 -19.49
C VAL A 73 -1.08 20.50 -20.18
N PRO A 74 -1.54 20.64 -21.44
CA PRO A 74 -1.75 21.95 -22.06
C PRO A 74 -2.78 22.79 -21.30
N ARG A 75 -3.87 22.18 -20.82
CA ARG A 75 -4.91 22.87 -20.03
C ARG A 75 -4.39 23.31 -18.67
N LEU A 76 -3.57 22.50 -18.01
CA LEU A 76 -2.93 22.89 -16.75
C LEU A 76 -1.92 24.02 -16.96
N ARG A 77 -1.14 23.98 -18.05
CA ARG A 77 -0.21 25.05 -18.41
C ARG A 77 -0.91 26.40 -18.58
N ASP A 78 -2.10 26.41 -19.18
CA ASP A 78 -2.88 27.63 -19.39
C ASP A 78 -3.55 28.11 -18.09
N VAL A 79 -4.10 27.20 -17.27
CA VAL A 79 -4.74 27.53 -15.98
C VAL A 79 -3.76 28.08 -14.94
N PHE A 80 -2.53 27.55 -14.91
CA PHE A 80 -1.51 27.95 -13.94
C PHE A 80 -0.52 29.01 -14.48
N GLY A 81 -0.71 29.50 -15.70
CA GLY A 81 0.14 30.55 -16.29
C GLY A 81 1.60 30.13 -16.52
N TRP A 82 1.86 28.82 -16.69
CA TRP A 82 3.22 28.30 -16.87
C TRP A 82 3.85 28.59 -18.24
N GLY A 83 3.16 29.31 -19.12
CA GLY A 83 3.71 29.74 -20.42
C GLY A 83 5.01 30.56 -20.32
N ASN A 84 5.30 31.16 -19.16
CA ASN A 84 6.51 31.97 -18.89
C ASN A 84 7.52 31.30 -17.94
N LEU A 85 7.33 30.03 -17.56
CA LEU A 85 8.22 29.35 -16.64
C LEU A 85 9.50 28.92 -17.38
N THR A 86 10.65 29.51 -17.04
CA THR A 86 11.93 29.06 -17.60
C THR A 86 12.37 27.75 -16.95
N CYS A 87 13.18 26.97 -17.65
CA CYS A 87 13.63 25.68 -17.15
C CYS A 87 14.36 25.76 -15.77
N PRO A 88 15.30 26.70 -15.54
CA PRO A 88 15.94 26.82 -14.24
C PRO A 88 14.96 27.17 -13.10
N VAL A 89 13.97 28.03 -13.39
CA VAL A 89 12.95 28.42 -12.41
C VAL A 89 12.05 27.23 -12.08
N CYS A 90 11.66 26.44 -13.09
CA CYS A 90 10.91 25.20 -12.87
C CYS A 90 11.65 24.24 -11.95
N LYS A 91 12.92 23.95 -12.26
CA LYS A 91 13.72 23.03 -11.45
C LYS A 91 13.91 23.55 -10.03
N GLY A 92 14.21 24.84 -9.87
CA GLY A 92 14.33 25.47 -8.55
C GLY A 92 13.06 25.34 -7.72
N LEU A 93 11.89 25.55 -8.33
CA LEU A 93 10.59 25.41 -7.67
C LEU A 93 10.35 23.98 -7.18
N PHE A 94 10.48 22.98 -8.07
CA PHE A 94 10.25 21.58 -7.69
C PHE A 94 11.30 21.05 -6.72
N THR A 95 12.55 21.52 -6.79
CA THR A 95 13.57 21.23 -5.77
C THR A 95 13.15 21.78 -4.40
N ALA A 96 12.63 23.01 -4.34
CA ALA A 96 12.14 23.60 -3.09
C ALA A 96 10.92 22.85 -2.54
N ILE A 97 9.97 22.45 -3.40
CA ILE A 97 8.82 21.61 -3.01
C ILE A 97 9.31 20.28 -2.43
N ASN A 98 10.22 19.60 -3.13
CA ASN A 98 10.82 18.34 -2.71
C ASN A 98 11.50 18.45 -1.33
N LEU A 99 12.28 19.49 -1.07
CA LEU A 99 12.91 19.73 0.24
C LEU A 99 11.88 20.09 1.32
N GLY A 100 10.81 20.80 0.96
CA GLY A 100 9.71 21.13 1.85
C GLY A 100 8.98 19.87 2.32
N LEU A 101 8.63 18.98 1.40
CA LEU A 101 7.87 17.76 1.69
C LEU A 101 8.65 16.69 2.46
N LYS A 102 9.98 16.82 2.59
CA LYS A 102 10.77 15.97 3.51
C LYS A 102 10.54 16.28 4.98
N LYS A 103 9.97 17.44 5.31
CA LYS A 103 9.76 17.86 6.70
C LYS A 103 8.45 17.28 7.21
N GLU A 104 8.52 16.50 8.28
CA GLU A 104 7.36 15.87 8.94
C GLU A 104 6.16 16.81 9.16
N PRO A 105 6.31 18.08 9.61
CA PRO A 105 5.15 18.97 9.76
C PRO A 105 4.42 19.30 8.44
N ASN A 106 5.12 19.20 7.31
CA ASN A 106 4.50 19.40 6.00
C ASN A 106 3.79 18.13 5.53
N VAL A 107 4.35 16.94 5.80
CA VAL A 107 3.69 15.64 5.53
C VAL A 107 2.37 15.56 6.30
N ALA A 108 2.40 15.84 7.61
CA ALA A 108 1.20 15.85 8.45
C ALA A 108 0.14 16.86 7.97
N ARG A 109 0.56 17.97 7.34
CA ARG A 109 -0.36 18.92 6.71
C ARG A 109 -1.01 18.35 5.45
N VAL A 110 -0.26 17.61 4.63
CA VAL A 110 -0.81 16.87 3.48
C VAL A 110 -1.84 15.86 3.97
N GLY A 111 -1.49 15.05 4.97
CA GLY A 111 -2.39 14.08 5.59
C GLY A 111 -3.68 14.73 6.12
N SER A 112 -3.55 15.83 6.87
CA SER A 112 -4.70 16.57 7.39
C SER A 112 -5.68 17.05 6.29
N VAL A 113 -5.17 17.46 5.12
CA VAL A 113 -6.00 17.86 3.98
C VAL A 113 -6.65 16.62 3.35
N ALA A 114 -5.91 15.53 3.17
CA ALA A 114 -6.42 14.29 2.63
C ALA A 114 -7.55 13.69 3.49
N ILE A 115 -7.41 13.71 4.82
CA ILE A 115 -8.45 13.26 5.77
C ILE A 115 -9.73 14.09 5.61
N LYS A 116 -9.60 15.42 5.54
CA LYS A 116 -10.76 16.31 5.34
C LYS A 116 -11.48 16.01 4.03
N LEU A 117 -10.73 15.78 2.96
CA LEU A 117 -11.30 15.42 1.66
C LEU A 117 -11.95 14.03 1.68
N CYS A 118 -11.31 13.05 2.32
CA CYS A 118 -11.87 11.70 2.50
C CYS A 118 -13.24 11.76 3.19
N ASN A 119 -13.34 12.53 4.27
CA ASN A 119 -14.59 12.74 4.99
C ASN A 119 -15.63 13.53 4.17
N LEU A 120 -15.21 14.60 3.49
CA LEU A 120 -16.09 15.42 2.65
C LEU A 120 -16.70 14.60 1.50
N LEU A 121 -15.91 13.72 0.90
CA LEU A 121 -16.30 12.85 -0.21
C LEU A 121 -16.98 11.55 0.27
N LYS A 122 -17.11 11.33 1.58
CA LYS A 122 -17.71 10.14 2.20
C LYS A 122 -17.10 8.83 1.69
N ILE A 123 -15.77 8.79 1.54
CA ILE A 123 -15.06 7.60 1.05
C ILE A 123 -15.16 6.45 2.05
N ALA A 124 -14.99 6.75 3.34
CA ALA A 124 -15.09 5.80 4.44
C ALA A 124 -15.49 6.53 5.73
N PRO A 125 -15.81 5.81 6.82
CA PRO A 125 -16.03 6.43 8.12
C PRO A 125 -14.82 7.26 8.60
N PRO A 126 -15.03 8.32 9.41
CA PRO A 126 -13.95 9.24 9.77
C PRO A 126 -12.73 8.59 10.46
N ALA A 127 -12.96 7.57 11.28
CA ALA A 127 -11.88 6.82 11.93
C ALA A 127 -11.02 6.05 10.92
N VAL A 128 -11.66 5.46 9.89
CA VAL A 128 -10.97 4.77 8.78
C VAL A 128 -10.20 5.78 7.94
N CYS A 129 -10.82 6.89 7.53
CA CYS A 129 -10.17 7.97 6.78
C CYS A 129 -8.92 8.49 7.50
N GLN A 130 -9.00 8.71 8.82
CA GLN A 130 -7.86 9.17 9.61
C GLN A 130 -6.74 8.13 9.65
N SER A 131 -7.07 6.88 9.96
CA SER A 131 -6.07 5.82 10.16
C SER A 131 -5.38 5.44 8.85
N ILE A 132 -6.13 5.28 7.77
CA ILE A 132 -5.56 4.92 6.47
C ILE A 132 -4.66 6.03 5.92
N VAL A 133 -5.02 7.31 6.10
CA VAL A 133 -4.16 8.41 5.64
C VAL A 133 -2.85 8.44 6.43
N HIS A 134 -2.90 8.32 7.76
CA HIS A 134 -1.68 8.30 8.58
C HIS A 134 -0.77 7.11 8.26
N LEU A 135 -1.33 5.96 7.89
CA LEU A 135 -0.53 4.80 7.52
C LEU A 135 0.18 5.01 6.17
N PHE A 136 -0.47 5.68 5.21
CA PHE A 136 0.04 5.83 3.84
C PHE A 136 0.85 7.12 3.60
N GLU A 137 0.67 8.17 4.41
CA GLU A 137 1.16 9.53 4.07
C GLU A 137 2.67 9.60 3.86
N ASP A 138 3.46 8.92 4.68
CA ASP A 138 4.92 8.93 4.60
C ASP A 138 5.42 8.30 3.28
N ASP A 139 4.98 7.08 2.99
CA ASP A 139 5.39 6.36 1.78
C ASP A 139 4.85 7.03 0.51
N MET A 140 3.60 7.49 0.52
CA MET A 140 3.00 8.17 -0.64
C MET A 140 3.69 9.50 -0.94
N VAL A 141 3.98 10.31 0.08
CA VAL A 141 4.70 11.58 -0.13
C VAL A 141 6.11 11.31 -0.63
N GLU A 142 6.81 10.30 -0.11
CA GLU A 142 8.13 9.92 -0.59
C GLU A 142 8.10 9.45 -2.06
N VAL A 143 7.12 8.63 -2.44
CA VAL A 143 6.93 8.19 -3.83
C VAL A 143 6.68 9.38 -4.75
N TRP A 144 5.75 10.28 -4.40
CA TRP A 144 5.45 11.46 -5.24
C TRP A 144 6.66 12.39 -5.35
N ARG A 145 7.36 12.60 -4.25
CA ARG A 145 8.58 13.39 -4.18
C ARG A 145 9.67 12.84 -5.12
N ARG A 146 9.78 11.52 -5.24
CA ARG A 146 10.77 10.83 -6.08
C ARG A 146 10.30 10.55 -7.51
N SER A 147 9.04 10.80 -7.83
CA SER A 147 8.44 10.58 -9.15
C SER A 147 7.82 11.88 -9.66
N VAL A 148 6.50 12.05 -9.55
CA VAL A 148 5.72 13.15 -10.14
C VAL A 148 6.27 14.54 -9.80
N LEU A 149 6.79 14.73 -8.59
CA LEU A 149 7.33 16.00 -8.10
C LEU A 149 8.85 16.10 -8.22
N SER A 150 9.51 15.09 -8.79
CA SER A 150 10.92 15.17 -9.14
C SER A 150 11.12 16.30 -10.16
N PRO A 151 12.17 17.14 -10.01
CA PRO A 151 12.42 18.22 -10.95
C PRO A 151 12.61 17.77 -12.41
N SER A 152 13.15 16.58 -12.66
CA SER A 152 13.30 16.03 -14.02
C SER A 152 11.96 15.66 -14.64
N GLU A 153 11.10 15.00 -13.88
CA GLU A 153 9.78 14.55 -14.32
C GLU A 153 8.86 15.75 -14.56
N ALA A 154 8.61 16.52 -13.51
CA ALA A 154 7.63 17.61 -13.55
C ALA A 154 7.98 18.65 -14.62
N CYS A 155 9.25 19.05 -14.70
CA CYS A 155 9.67 20.04 -15.70
C CYS A 155 9.77 19.45 -17.11
N GLY A 156 10.04 18.14 -17.26
CA GLY A 156 9.95 17.44 -18.53
C GLY A 156 8.52 17.41 -19.06
N LEU A 157 7.54 17.18 -18.18
CA LEU A 157 6.11 17.23 -18.51
C LEU A 157 5.64 18.64 -18.91
N LEU A 158 6.03 19.66 -18.14
CA LEU A 158 5.52 21.03 -18.32
C LEU A 158 6.21 21.80 -19.45
N LEU A 159 7.53 21.63 -19.60
CA LEU A 159 8.36 22.43 -20.50
C LEU A 159 8.99 21.62 -21.65
N GLY A 160 8.71 20.31 -21.69
CA GLY A 160 9.19 19.41 -22.73
C GLY A 160 10.59 18.84 -22.48
N SER A 161 11.04 18.04 -23.44
CA SER A 161 12.27 17.25 -23.38
C SER A 161 13.55 18.06 -23.21
N THR A 162 13.53 19.36 -23.52
CA THR A 162 14.66 20.27 -23.33
C THR A 162 14.91 20.62 -21.87
N CYS A 163 13.93 20.44 -20.98
CA CYS A 163 14.07 20.74 -19.56
C CYS A 163 14.14 19.50 -18.66
N GLY A 164 13.56 18.39 -19.08
CA GLY A 164 13.54 17.14 -18.33
C GLY A 164 13.03 15.97 -19.16
N HIS A 165 12.72 14.86 -18.52
CA HIS A 165 12.18 13.66 -19.15
C HIS A 165 11.06 13.15 -18.26
N TRP A 166 9.87 12.94 -18.84
CA TRP A 166 8.74 12.34 -18.14
C TRP A 166 8.66 10.87 -18.52
N ASP A 167 8.99 9.96 -17.61
CA ASP A 167 9.06 8.52 -17.87
C ASP A 167 8.14 7.66 -16.99
N ILE A 168 7.32 8.31 -16.15
CA ILE A 168 6.35 7.65 -15.29
C ILE A 168 5.39 6.80 -16.12
N PHE A 169 5.41 5.49 -15.87
CA PHE A 169 4.67 4.45 -16.61
C PHE A 169 4.93 4.45 -18.12
N SER A 170 6.15 4.83 -18.53
CA SER A 170 6.60 4.69 -19.91
C SER A 170 6.65 3.22 -20.34
N SER A 171 6.48 2.99 -21.65
CA SER A 171 6.59 1.64 -22.22
C SER A 171 8.02 1.12 -22.10
N TRP A 172 8.17 -0.12 -21.68
CA TRP A 172 9.45 -0.83 -21.62
C TRP A 172 9.32 -2.18 -22.32
N ASN A 173 10.45 -2.72 -22.77
CA ASN A 173 10.54 -4.01 -23.45
C ASN A 173 11.60 -4.88 -22.78
N ILE A 174 11.42 -6.20 -22.84
CA ILE A 174 12.46 -7.18 -22.46
C ILE A 174 13.03 -7.81 -23.72
N SER A 175 14.35 -7.94 -23.74
CA SER A 175 15.04 -8.62 -24.83
C SER A 175 15.02 -10.13 -24.59
N LEU A 176 14.48 -10.88 -25.54
CA LEU A 176 14.54 -12.34 -25.51
C LEU A 176 15.92 -12.82 -25.99
N PRO A 177 16.36 -14.03 -25.58
CA PRO A 177 17.57 -14.66 -26.12
C PRO A 177 17.48 -14.83 -27.64
N THR A 178 18.64 -14.84 -28.31
CA THR A 178 18.74 -15.05 -29.77
C THR A 178 18.47 -16.50 -30.21
N VAL A 179 18.24 -17.41 -29.26
CA VAL A 179 17.93 -18.80 -29.52
C VAL A 179 16.61 -18.90 -30.30
N PRO A 180 16.58 -19.52 -31.49
CA PRO A 180 15.36 -19.67 -32.25
C PRO A 180 14.29 -20.40 -31.44
N LYS A 181 13.06 -19.85 -31.43
CA LYS A 181 11.92 -20.50 -30.78
C LYS A 181 11.67 -21.87 -31.44
N PRO A 182 11.67 -22.97 -30.67
CA PRO A 182 11.33 -24.29 -31.20
C PRO A 182 9.91 -24.31 -31.80
N PRO A 183 9.64 -25.17 -32.79
CA PRO A 183 8.28 -25.37 -33.28
C PRO A 183 7.32 -25.70 -32.13
N PRO A 184 6.11 -25.11 -32.10
CA PRO A 184 5.14 -25.38 -31.03
C PRO A 184 4.74 -26.85 -31.06
N LYS A 185 5.01 -27.56 -29.96
CA LYS A 185 4.64 -28.96 -29.77
C LYS A 185 3.62 -29.07 -28.64
N PRO A 186 2.36 -29.43 -28.90
CA PRO A 186 1.38 -29.61 -27.84
C PRO A 186 1.78 -30.77 -26.91
N PRO A 187 1.45 -30.70 -25.61
CA PRO A 187 1.63 -31.83 -24.71
C PRO A 187 0.90 -33.07 -25.24
N SER A 188 1.57 -34.22 -25.19
CA SER A 188 0.95 -35.49 -25.57
C SER A 188 0.08 -36.00 -24.42
N PRO A 189 -1.09 -36.62 -24.70
CA PRO A 189 -1.88 -37.26 -23.66
C PRO A 189 -1.05 -38.30 -22.89
N PRO A 190 -1.23 -38.40 -21.56
CA PRO A 190 -0.54 -39.41 -20.78
C PRO A 190 -0.98 -40.80 -21.21
N ALA A 191 -0.04 -41.75 -21.21
CA ALA A 191 -0.35 -43.15 -21.47
C ALA A 191 -1.27 -43.72 -20.37
N PRO A 192 -2.08 -44.76 -20.67
CA PRO A 192 -2.88 -45.44 -19.65
C PRO A 192 -2.00 -45.92 -18.49
N GLY A 193 -2.39 -45.58 -17.26
CA GLY A 193 -1.63 -45.95 -16.05
C GLY A 193 -0.41 -45.08 -15.75
N ALA A 194 -0.21 -43.96 -16.45
CA ALA A 194 0.83 -43.00 -16.10
C ALA A 194 0.64 -42.46 -14.66
N PRO A 195 1.72 -42.25 -13.89
CA PRO A 195 1.63 -41.64 -12.56
C PRO A 195 0.96 -40.26 -12.61
N VAL A 196 0.11 -39.98 -11.61
CA VAL A 196 -0.60 -38.71 -11.48
C VAL A 196 -0.21 -38.07 -10.15
N SER A 197 0.29 -36.83 -10.22
CA SER A 197 0.57 -36.03 -9.03
C SER A 197 -0.66 -35.23 -8.60
N ARG A 198 -0.87 -35.08 -7.29
CA ARG A 198 -1.93 -34.25 -6.71
C ARG A 198 -1.29 -33.08 -5.97
N ILE A 199 -1.63 -31.86 -6.41
CA ILE A 199 -1.12 -30.61 -5.83
C ILE A 199 -2.26 -29.90 -5.13
N LEU A 200 -2.11 -29.64 -3.83
CA LEU A 200 -3.04 -28.75 -3.10
C LEU A 200 -2.72 -27.31 -3.49
N PHE A 201 -3.76 -26.50 -3.70
CA PHE A 201 -3.61 -25.08 -3.99
C PHE A 201 -4.34 -24.26 -2.93
N LEU A 202 -3.60 -23.44 -2.19
CA LEU A 202 -4.12 -22.50 -1.19
C LEU A 202 -3.89 -21.08 -1.69
N THR A 203 -4.84 -20.19 -1.46
CA THR A 203 -4.73 -18.78 -1.84
C THR A 203 -5.72 -17.97 -1.01
N ASP A 204 -5.44 -16.68 -0.79
CA ASP A 204 -6.39 -15.71 -0.22
C ASP A 204 -7.01 -16.20 1.10
N LEU A 205 -6.15 -16.64 2.03
CA LEU A 205 -6.61 -17.18 3.32
C LEU A 205 -7.20 -16.08 4.20
N HIS A 206 -6.71 -14.84 4.07
CA HIS A 206 -7.15 -13.64 4.77
C HIS A 206 -7.60 -13.92 6.21
N TRP A 207 -6.62 -14.25 7.05
CA TRP A 207 -6.87 -14.45 8.47
C TRP A 207 -7.14 -13.11 9.15
N ASP A 208 -8.37 -12.94 9.64
CA ASP A 208 -8.72 -11.86 10.56
C ASP A 208 -8.57 -12.32 12.01
N HIS A 209 -7.54 -11.78 12.66
CA HIS A 209 -7.29 -11.99 14.09
C HIS A 209 -8.44 -11.47 14.97
N ASP A 210 -9.11 -10.41 14.53
CA ASP A 210 -10.15 -9.71 15.27
C ASP A 210 -11.58 -10.14 14.90
N TYR A 211 -11.73 -11.14 14.01
CA TYR A 211 -13.03 -11.72 13.69
C TYR A 211 -13.75 -12.14 14.97
N LEU A 212 -15.00 -11.70 15.11
CA LEU A 212 -15.81 -11.94 16.29
C LEU A 212 -17.24 -12.26 15.90
N GLU A 213 -17.66 -13.49 16.25
CA GLU A 213 -19.03 -13.96 16.06
C GLU A 213 -20.04 -12.99 16.71
N GLY A 214 -21.17 -12.78 16.05
CA GLY A 214 -22.25 -11.92 16.52
C GLY A 214 -22.05 -10.42 16.24
N MET A 215 -20.89 -10.00 15.74
CA MET A 215 -20.68 -8.61 15.31
C MET A 215 -21.44 -8.31 14.01
N ASP A 216 -21.71 -7.03 13.74
CA ASP A 216 -22.45 -6.61 12.55
C ASP A 216 -21.67 -6.98 11.27
N PRO A 217 -22.23 -7.84 10.39
CA PRO A 217 -21.58 -8.16 9.12
C PRO A 217 -21.73 -7.05 8.08
N ASP A 218 -22.62 -6.08 8.29
CA ASP A 218 -22.92 -4.99 7.35
C ASP A 218 -22.67 -3.61 8.01
N CYS A 219 -21.55 -3.53 8.72
CA CYS A 219 -21.05 -2.31 9.34
C CYS A 219 -20.64 -1.25 8.30
N ALA A 220 -20.36 -0.02 8.73
CA ALA A 220 -19.98 1.07 7.81
C ALA A 220 -18.53 0.98 7.29
N ASP A 221 -17.67 0.22 7.98
CA ASP A 221 -16.25 0.08 7.63
C ASP A 221 -16.06 -0.84 6.41
N PRO A 222 -14.89 -0.82 5.74
CA PRO A 222 -14.62 -1.68 4.58
C PRO A 222 -14.56 -3.18 4.90
N LEU A 223 -14.22 -3.56 6.14
CA LEU A 223 -14.21 -4.94 6.65
C LEU A 223 -15.01 -5.01 7.96
N CYS A 224 -15.93 -5.96 8.04
CA CYS A 224 -16.88 -6.14 9.14
C CYS A 224 -16.70 -7.50 9.86
N CYS A 225 -17.70 -7.94 10.62
CA CYS A 225 -17.67 -9.19 11.41
C CYS A 225 -16.55 -9.27 12.46
N ARG A 226 -16.04 -8.12 12.90
CA ARG A 226 -14.84 -8.05 13.74
C ARG A 226 -15.03 -7.11 14.91
N ARG A 227 -14.09 -7.15 15.85
CA ARG A 227 -14.03 -6.15 16.93
C ARG A 227 -13.99 -4.75 16.33
N GLY A 228 -14.94 -3.91 16.73
CA GLY A 228 -15.10 -2.53 16.23
C GLY A 228 -16.25 -2.35 15.25
N SER A 229 -16.76 -3.43 14.63
CA SER A 229 -17.89 -3.35 13.68
C SER A 229 -19.23 -2.98 14.33
N GLY A 230 -19.34 -3.10 15.66
CA GLY A 230 -20.58 -2.91 16.40
C GLY A 230 -21.48 -4.15 16.38
N LEU A 231 -22.67 -4.01 16.97
CA LEU A 231 -23.68 -5.06 16.97
C LEU A 231 -24.68 -4.83 15.83
N PRO A 232 -25.18 -5.88 15.18
CA PRO A 232 -26.21 -5.76 14.16
C PRO A 232 -27.51 -5.19 14.77
N PRO A 233 -28.39 -4.59 13.96
CA PRO A 233 -29.74 -4.28 14.38
C PRO A 233 -30.50 -5.58 14.73
N ALA A 234 -31.46 -5.51 15.65
CA ALA A 234 -32.21 -6.67 16.14
C ALA A 234 -32.96 -7.45 15.04
N SER A 235 -33.16 -6.85 13.86
CA SER A 235 -33.80 -7.48 12.70
C SER A 235 -32.88 -8.39 11.89
N ARG A 236 -31.57 -8.43 12.17
CA ARG A 236 -30.59 -9.22 11.43
C ARG A 236 -29.71 -10.05 12.38
N PRO A 237 -29.31 -11.27 11.99
CA PRO A 237 -28.31 -12.02 12.73
C PRO A 237 -26.95 -11.30 12.65
N GLY A 238 -26.12 -11.53 13.66
CA GLY A 238 -24.71 -11.15 13.61
C GLY A 238 -23.88 -12.18 12.86
N ALA A 239 -22.60 -11.87 12.66
CA ALA A 239 -21.65 -12.70 11.95
C ALA A 239 -21.63 -14.13 12.49
N GLY A 240 -21.73 -15.12 11.60
CA GLY A 240 -21.69 -16.54 11.95
C GLY A 240 -20.37 -16.99 12.60
N TYR A 241 -20.40 -18.18 13.22
CA TYR A 241 -19.23 -18.74 13.88
C TYR A 241 -18.06 -19.04 12.91
N TRP A 242 -18.32 -19.56 11.71
CA TRP A 242 -17.26 -19.98 10.77
C TRP A 242 -16.84 -18.91 9.75
N GLY A 243 -17.50 -17.76 9.75
CA GLY A 243 -17.45 -16.79 8.67
C GLY A 243 -18.87 -16.31 8.35
N GLU A 244 -18.97 -15.33 7.46
CA GLU A 244 -20.25 -14.75 7.06
C GLU A 244 -20.23 -14.34 5.59
N TYR A 245 -21.38 -14.41 4.92
CA TYR A 245 -21.53 -13.96 3.54
C TYR A 245 -21.67 -12.44 3.46
N SER A 246 -20.58 -11.73 3.76
CA SER A 246 -20.49 -10.27 3.67
C SER A 246 -19.04 -9.84 3.38
N LYS A 247 -18.76 -8.55 3.51
CA LYS A 247 -17.41 -7.97 3.52
C LYS A 247 -16.69 -8.32 4.84
N CYS A 248 -16.40 -9.61 5.00
CA CYS A 248 -15.79 -10.20 6.20
C CYS A 248 -14.73 -11.22 5.79
N ASP A 249 -13.68 -11.31 6.61
CA ASP A 249 -12.57 -12.24 6.44
C ASP A 249 -12.70 -13.43 7.41
N LEU A 250 -11.74 -14.36 7.41
CA LEU A 250 -11.89 -15.64 8.11
C LEU A 250 -11.30 -15.64 9.52
N PRO A 251 -11.99 -16.21 10.52
CA PRO A 251 -11.36 -16.51 11.80
C PRO A 251 -10.40 -17.70 11.68
N LEU A 252 -9.37 -17.75 12.52
CA LEU A 252 -8.34 -18.80 12.49
C LEU A 252 -8.91 -20.23 12.54
N ARG A 253 -10.00 -20.43 13.28
CA ARG A 253 -10.70 -21.71 13.40
C ARG A 253 -11.21 -22.28 12.08
N THR A 254 -11.59 -21.42 11.13
CA THR A 254 -12.03 -21.85 9.80
C THR A 254 -10.85 -22.33 8.97
N LEU A 255 -9.70 -21.67 9.09
CA LEU A 255 -8.45 -22.14 8.48
C LEU A 255 -7.97 -23.46 9.09
N GLU A 256 -8.07 -23.61 10.41
CA GLU A 256 -7.75 -24.88 11.08
C GLU A 256 -8.72 -26.00 10.65
N SER A 257 -10.02 -25.70 10.49
CA SER A 257 -11.01 -26.65 9.99
C SER A 257 -10.70 -27.08 8.55
N LEU A 258 -10.35 -26.14 7.67
CA LEU A 258 -9.93 -26.41 6.29
C LEU A 258 -8.77 -27.41 6.27
N LEU A 259 -7.71 -27.12 7.02
CA LEU A 259 -6.48 -27.94 7.01
C LEU A 259 -6.68 -29.31 7.68
N SER A 260 -7.52 -29.38 8.72
CA SER A 260 -7.91 -30.64 9.37
C SER A 260 -8.72 -31.56 8.44
N GLY A 261 -9.50 -30.98 7.53
CA GLY A 261 -10.35 -31.69 6.58
C GLY A 261 -9.66 -32.22 5.33
N LEU A 262 -8.33 -32.08 5.19
CA LEU A 262 -7.61 -32.41 3.95
C LEU A 262 -7.51 -33.91 3.63
N GLY A 263 -7.77 -34.80 4.61
CA GLY A 263 -7.59 -36.25 4.48
C GLY A 263 -8.25 -36.87 3.22
N PRO A 264 -9.56 -36.66 2.99
CA PRO A 264 -10.25 -37.19 1.81
C PRO A 264 -9.78 -36.60 0.47
N ALA A 265 -9.19 -35.40 0.48
CA ALA A 265 -8.69 -34.74 -0.73
C ALA A 265 -7.26 -35.17 -1.11
N GLY A 266 -6.48 -35.63 -0.13
CA GLY A 266 -5.11 -36.09 -0.31
C GLY A 266 -4.96 -37.56 -0.71
N PRO A 267 -3.74 -38.12 -0.61
CA PRO A 267 -2.49 -37.43 -0.27
C PRO A 267 -2.06 -36.44 -1.37
N PHE A 268 -1.19 -35.48 -1.01
CA PHE A 268 -0.63 -34.49 -1.93
C PHE A 268 0.89 -34.66 -2.02
N ASP A 269 1.44 -34.47 -3.21
CA ASP A 269 2.89 -34.50 -3.41
C ASP A 269 3.53 -33.17 -2.98
N MET A 270 2.81 -32.06 -3.21
CA MET A 270 3.27 -30.69 -2.98
C MET A 270 2.07 -29.75 -2.78
N VAL A 271 2.33 -28.55 -2.27
CA VAL A 271 1.34 -27.48 -2.14
C VAL A 271 1.84 -26.20 -2.80
N TYR A 272 0.97 -25.54 -3.56
CA TYR A 272 1.17 -24.15 -3.99
C TYR A 272 0.35 -23.24 -3.08
N TRP A 273 0.97 -22.18 -2.57
CA TRP A 273 0.30 -21.22 -1.68
C TRP A 273 0.55 -19.78 -2.10
N THR A 274 -0.40 -19.15 -2.77
CA THR A 274 -0.16 -17.89 -3.49
C THR A 274 -0.36 -16.60 -2.70
N GLY A 275 -0.14 -16.63 -1.38
CA GLY A 275 -0.12 -15.43 -0.54
C GLY A 275 -1.48 -14.99 -0.02
N ASP A 276 -1.58 -13.70 0.29
CA ASP A 276 -2.74 -13.01 0.87
C ASP A 276 -3.20 -13.66 2.19
N ILE A 277 -2.28 -13.57 3.16
CA ILE A 277 -2.42 -14.10 4.52
C ILE A 277 -3.17 -13.13 5.43
N PRO A 278 -2.81 -11.83 5.52
CA PRO A 278 -3.48 -10.88 6.40
C PRO A 278 -4.85 -10.46 5.86
N ALA A 279 -5.75 -10.04 6.74
CA ALA A 279 -7.09 -9.56 6.41
C ALA A 279 -7.10 -8.20 5.67
N HIS A 280 -8.30 -7.71 5.35
CA HIS A 280 -8.58 -6.45 4.67
C HIS A 280 -8.75 -5.24 5.62
N ASP A 281 -8.24 -5.30 6.85
CA ASP A 281 -8.18 -4.18 7.80
C ASP A 281 -7.02 -3.21 7.53
N VAL A 282 -6.82 -2.90 6.24
CA VAL A 282 -5.68 -2.19 5.69
C VAL A 282 -5.48 -0.76 6.22
N TRP A 283 -6.48 -0.21 6.92
CA TRP A 283 -6.38 1.09 7.58
C TRP A 283 -5.69 1.02 8.95
N HIS A 284 -5.45 -0.18 9.49
CA HIS A 284 -4.90 -0.37 10.82
C HIS A 284 -4.01 -1.61 10.94
N GLN A 285 -3.06 -1.76 10.02
CA GLN A 285 -2.08 -2.86 10.04
C GLN A 285 -0.67 -2.35 10.38
N THR A 286 -0.08 -2.89 11.44
CA THR A 286 1.35 -2.67 11.72
C THR A 286 2.20 -3.79 11.13
N ARG A 287 3.51 -3.55 10.94
CA ARG A 287 4.44 -4.62 10.51
C ARG A 287 4.39 -5.83 11.45
N GLN A 288 4.17 -5.61 12.74
CA GLN A 288 4.07 -6.69 13.71
C GLN A 288 2.84 -7.57 13.47
N ASP A 289 1.72 -6.98 13.08
CA ASP A 289 0.49 -7.73 12.77
C ASP A 289 0.67 -8.55 11.49
N GLN A 290 1.28 -7.98 10.45
CA GLN A 290 1.65 -8.69 9.22
C GLN A 290 2.56 -9.90 9.50
N LEU A 291 3.61 -9.70 10.31
CA LEU A 291 4.53 -10.79 10.68
C LEU A 291 3.84 -11.84 11.58
N ARG A 292 2.89 -11.44 12.42
CA ARG A 292 2.07 -12.38 13.20
C ARG A 292 1.22 -13.23 12.27
N ALA A 293 0.55 -12.63 11.28
CA ALA A 293 -0.23 -13.36 10.28
C ALA A 293 0.64 -14.36 9.52
N LEU A 294 1.76 -13.90 8.96
CA LEU A 294 2.75 -14.73 8.26
C LEU A 294 3.17 -15.94 9.11
N THR A 295 3.63 -15.70 10.33
CA THR A 295 4.20 -16.78 11.17
C THR A 295 3.13 -17.73 11.72
N THR A 296 1.95 -17.22 12.09
CA THR A 296 0.85 -18.03 12.62
C THR A 296 0.29 -18.96 11.56
N VAL A 297 -0.05 -18.42 10.38
CA VAL A 297 -0.66 -19.23 9.31
C VAL A 297 0.37 -20.17 8.70
N THR A 298 1.63 -19.76 8.53
CA THR A 298 2.72 -20.66 8.09
C THR A 298 2.88 -21.84 9.06
N ALA A 299 2.86 -21.58 10.38
CA ALA A 299 2.97 -22.64 11.38
C ALA A 299 1.76 -23.59 11.36
N LEU A 300 0.55 -23.06 11.17
CA LEU A 300 -0.68 -23.85 11.05
C LEU A 300 -0.64 -24.75 9.81
N VAL A 301 -0.29 -24.20 8.66
CA VAL A 301 -0.12 -24.95 7.40
C VAL A 301 0.90 -26.07 7.57
N ARG A 302 2.08 -25.77 8.14
CA ARG A 302 3.13 -26.77 8.39
C ARG A 302 2.68 -27.87 9.36
N LYS A 303 1.89 -27.53 10.40
CA LYS A 303 1.36 -28.50 11.38
C LYS A 303 0.52 -29.58 10.69
N PHE A 304 -0.36 -29.21 9.76
CA PHE A 304 -1.28 -30.15 9.12
C PHE A 304 -0.72 -30.86 7.89
N LEU A 305 0.16 -30.21 7.13
CA LEU A 305 0.78 -30.80 5.94
C LEU A 305 2.02 -31.66 6.26
N GLY A 306 2.62 -31.48 7.45
CA GLY A 306 3.76 -32.26 7.90
C GLY A 306 4.95 -32.15 6.94
N PRO A 307 5.43 -33.27 6.36
CA PRO A 307 6.60 -33.28 5.48
C PRO A 307 6.32 -32.83 4.04
N VAL A 308 5.06 -32.62 3.63
CA VAL A 308 4.73 -32.20 2.26
C VAL A 308 5.29 -30.79 2.02
N PRO A 309 6.11 -30.58 0.96
CA PRO A 309 6.69 -29.28 0.68
C PRO A 309 5.61 -28.28 0.23
N VAL A 310 5.70 -27.05 0.73
CA VAL A 310 4.82 -25.93 0.36
C VAL A 310 5.65 -24.87 -0.35
N TYR A 311 5.23 -24.47 -1.54
CA TYR A 311 5.88 -23.43 -2.33
C TYR A 311 5.01 -22.17 -2.31
N PRO A 312 5.32 -21.21 -1.41
CA PRO A 312 4.56 -19.99 -1.31
C PRO A 312 4.95 -18.96 -2.38
N ALA A 313 4.01 -18.07 -2.70
CA ALA A 313 4.25 -16.82 -3.42
C ALA A 313 3.82 -15.63 -2.54
N VAL A 314 4.31 -14.44 -2.87
CA VAL A 314 3.98 -13.20 -2.18
C VAL A 314 2.76 -12.58 -2.83
N GLY A 315 1.68 -12.43 -2.08
CA GLY A 315 0.49 -11.65 -2.42
C GLY A 315 0.63 -10.19 -1.99
N ASN A 316 -0.38 -9.39 -2.32
CA ASN A 316 -0.33 -7.95 -2.17
C ASN A 316 -0.75 -7.45 -0.77
N HIS A 317 -1.41 -8.30 0.02
CA HIS A 317 -1.76 -8.01 1.42
C HIS A 317 -0.65 -8.34 2.42
N GLU A 318 0.48 -8.92 2.01
CA GLU A 318 1.57 -9.28 2.93
C GLU A 318 2.27 -8.06 3.55
N SER A 319 2.39 -6.96 2.81
CA SER A 319 3.06 -5.74 3.26
C SER A 319 2.09 -4.75 3.90
N THR A 320 2.64 -3.82 4.69
CA THR A 320 1.92 -2.64 5.17
C THR A 320 2.74 -1.38 4.88
N PRO A 321 2.14 -0.34 4.28
CA PRO A 321 0.74 -0.27 3.82
C PRO A 321 0.42 -1.28 2.71
N VAL A 322 -0.85 -1.67 2.55
CA VAL A 322 -1.23 -2.69 1.54
C VAL A 322 -0.74 -2.30 0.14
N ASN A 323 -0.28 -3.29 -0.65
CA ASN A 323 0.37 -3.11 -1.96
C ASN A 323 1.74 -2.40 -1.94
N SER A 324 2.27 -1.99 -0.78
CA SER A 324 3.57 -1.32 -0.69
C SER A 324 4.72 -2.31 -0.80
N PHE A 325 5.21 -2.51 -2.03
CA PHE A 325 6.38 -3.33 -2.35
C PHE A 325 7.46 -2.50 -3.08
N PRO A 326 8.17 -1.65 -2.34
CA PRO A 326 9.28 -0.88 -2.90
C PRO A 326 10.35 -1.82 -3.50
N PRO A 327 10.78 -1.60 -4.76
CA PRO A 327 11.76 -2.48 -5.41
C PRO A 327 13.15 -2.43 -4.75
N PRO A 328 14.08 -3.34 -5.09
CA PRO A 328 15.38 -3.49 -4.42
C PRO A 328 16.29 -2.25 -4.44
N PHE A 329 16.06 -1.30 -5.34
CA PHE A 329 16.79 -0.02 -5.38
C PHE A 329 16.36 0.95 -4.27
N ILE A 330 15.30 0.65 -3.53
CA ILE A 330 14.88 1.34 -2.31
C ILE A 330 15.49 0.61 -1.11
N GLU A 331 16.44 1.26 -0.45
CA GLU A 331 17.13 0.70 0.71
C GLU A 331 16.60 1.30 2.04
N GLY A 332 17.11 0.78 3.15
CA GLY A 332 16.82 1.28 4.49
C GLY A 332 15.47 0.80 5.03
N ASN A 333 14.93 1.53 6.01
CA ASN A 333 13.75 1.09 6.75
C ASN A 333 12.46 1.11 5.91
N HIS A 334 12.43 1.88 4.82
CA HIS A 334 11.27 1.95 3.92
C HIS A 334 11.30 0.84 2.86
N SER A 335 12.32 -0.03 2.84
CA SER A 335 12.34 -1.21 1.98
C SER A 335 11.45 -2.34 2.52
N SER A 336 11.15 -3.34 1.69
CA SER A 336 10.44 -4.57 2.07
C SER A 336 11.32 -5.61 2.77
N ARG A 337 12.57 -5.28 3.13
CA ARG A 337 13.51 -6.24 3.75
C ARG A 337 12.96 -6.90 5.01
N TRP A 338 12.23 -6.15 5.84
CA TRP A 338 11.63 -6.67 7.08
C TRP A 338 10.67 -7.84 6.81
N LEU A 339 9.97 -7.81 5.68
CA LEU A 339 9.01 -8.82 5.28
C LEU A 339 9.72 -10.01 4.63
N TYR A 340 10.59 -9.76 3.65
CA TYR A 340 11.28 -10.81 2.91
C TYR A 340 12.25 -11.63 3.77
N GLU A 341 12.93 -11.01 4.73
CA GLU A 341 13.75 -11.74 5.72
C GLU A 341 12.90 -12.63 6.63
N ALA A 342 11.72 -12.14 7.05
CA ALA A 342 10.81 -12.91 7.87
C ALA A 342 10.20 -14.09 7.10
N MET A 343 9.82 -13.89 5.84
CA MET A 343 9.38 -14.95 4.92
C MET A 343 10.47 -16.00 4.73
N ALA A 344 11.70 -15.58 4.45
CA ALA A 344 12.82 -16.50 4.29
C ALA A 344 13.08 -17.33 5.55
N LYS A 345 12.85 -16.78 6.74
CA LYS A 345 12.92 -17.54 8.00
C LYS A 345 11.73 -18.47 8.21
N ALA A 346 10.51 -18.01 7.92
CA ALA A 346 9.29 -18.78 8.13
C ALA A 346 9.19 -19.98 7.16
N TRP A 347 9.65 -19.79 5.92
CA TRP A 347 9.57 -20.75 4.81
C TRP A 347 10.87 -21.54 4.60
N GLU A 348 11.89 -21.33 5.44
CA GLU A 348 13.16 -22.07 5.39
C GLU A 348 12.98 -23.60 5.30
N PRO A 349 12.05 -24.23 6.04
CA PRO A 349 11.90 -25.68 5.98
C PRO A 349 11.41 -26.23 4.63
N TRP A 350 10.90 -25.37 3.75
CA TRP A 350 10.35 -25.77 2.44
C TRP A 350 11.24 -25.39 1.27
N LEU A 351 12.11 -24.40 1.43
CA LEU A 351 12.82 -23.78 0.31
C LEU A 351 14.34 -24.00 0.41
N PRO A 352 15.01 -24.38 -0.69
CA PRO A 352 16.46 -24.52 -0.69
C PRO A 352 17.15 -23.17 -0.53
N ALA A 353 18.42 -23.18 -0.11
CA ALA A 353 19.23 -21.99 0.14
C ALA A 353 19.28 -21.02 -1.07
N GLU A 354 19.29 -21.55 -2.30
CA GLU A 354 19.29 -20.72 -3.52
C GLU A 354 18.00 -19.92 -3.68
N ALA A 355 16.84 -20.54 -3.41
CA ALA A 355 15.53 -19.87 -3.45
C ALA A 355 15.38 -18.85 -2.31
N LEU A 356 15.89 -19.18 -1.12
CA LEU A 356 15.90 -18.25 0.03
C LEU A 356 16.79 -17.03 -0.23
N ARG A 357 17.83 -17.15 -1.06
CA ARG A 357 18.68 -16.01 -1.45
C ARG A 357 17.90 -15.05 -2.34
N THR A 358 17.21 -15.54 -3.37
CA THR A 358 16.42 -14.68 -4.24
C THR A 358 15.20 -14.09 -3.53
N LEU A 359 14.57 -14.85 -2.62
CA LEU A 359 13.44 -14.37 -1.82
C LEU A 359 13.78 -13.12 -0.99
N ARG A 360 15.00 -13.02 -0.44
CA ARG A 360 15.45 -11.84 0.33
C ARG A 360 15.75 -10.61 -0.51
N CYS A 361 15.90 -10.79 -1.82
CA CYS A 361 16.36 -9.76 -2.77
C CYS A 361 15.27 -9.33 -3.76
N ILE A 362 14.00 -9.65 -3.46
CA ILE A 362 12.84 -9.20 -4.25
C ILE A 362 12.62 -7.70 -4.06
#